data_AF-A0A538P242-F1
#
_entry.id   AF-A0A538P242-F1
#
_cell.length_a   1.000
_cell.length_b   1.000
_cell.length_c   1.000
_cell.angle_alpha   90.00
_cell.angle_beta   90.00
_cell.angle_gamma   90.00
#
_symmetry.space_group_name_H-M   'P 1'
#
loop_
_entity.id
_entity.type
_entity.pdbx_description
1 polymer ?
#
loop_
_entity_poly.entity_id
_entity_poly.type
_entity_poly.pdbx_seq_one_letter_code
_entity_poly.pdbx_strand_id
1 'polypeptide(L)'
;MNNHFSTVGTPRGEGVTAIAQTVFLLNLGISIELASLAGKFSNLGQPQTVSTSFVGRGSGSTSNGAITFTDNMCQLEARVSQPRSFSSITIMTLDDLIFGNNQCWVDALPLMAALDAFLLAGSLQATSNRFQEAAGFPVLASGFTIGALNITGHNISTYCLFATGTLQPALNTKNLSLIGSQLCNEFAKGKLQLNFTE
;
A
#
# COMPACT_ATOMS: atom_id res chain seq x y z
N MET A 1 7.33 19.17 7.02
CA MET A 1 8.24 18.59 8.03
C MET A 1 8.51 17.18 7.56
N ASN A 2 9.76 16.73 7.56
CA ASN A 2 10.11 15.40 7.06
C ASN A 2 10.42 14.50 8.25
N ASN A 3 9.78 13.34 8.35
CA ASN A 3 10.16 12.34 9.35
C ASN A 3 11.10 11.31 8.72
N HIS A 4 11.98 10.75 9.54
CA HIS A 4 12.84 9.64 9.15
C HIS A 4 12.50 8.42 10.03
N PHE A 5 11.89 7.41 9.42
CA PHE A 5 11.59 6.12 10.03
C PHE A 5 12.65 5.11 9.62
N SER A 6 13.53 4.72 10.54
CA SER A 6 14.58 3.74 10.29
C SER A 6 14.46 2.55 11.23
N THR A 7 14.70 1.35 10.72
CA THR A 7 14.80 0.13 11.52
C THR A 7 15.86 -0.80 10.95
N VAL A 8 16.56 -1.50 11.85
CA VAL A 8 17.48 -2.59 11.49
C VAL A 8 16.73 -3.92 11.35
N GLY A 9 15.40 -3.89 11.46
CA GLY A 9 14.58 -5.09 11.48
C GLY A 9 14.63 -5.82 12.82
N THR A 10 13.51 -6.40 13.22
CA THR A 10 13.42 -7.12 14.50
C THR A 10 13.60 -8.61 14.27
N PRO A 11 14.63 -9.27 14.86
CA PRO A 11 14.73 -10.72 14.79
C PRO A 11 13.51 -11.34 15.48
N ARG A 12 12.84 -12.26 14.79
CA ARG A 12 11.65 -12.95 15.29
C ARG A 12 11.92 -14.44 15.39
N GLY A 13 11.15 -15.11 16.25
CA GLY A 13 11.17 -16.56 16.36
C GLY A 13 10.93 -17.24 15.00
N GLU A 14 11.49 -18.43 14.84
CA GLU A 14 11.42 -19.20 13.61
C GLU A 14 9.95 -19.39 13.17
N GLY A 15 9.65 -19.08 11.91
CA GLY A 15 8.29 -19.18 11.34
C GLY A 15 7.38 -17.96 11.53
N VAL A 16 7.80 -16.91 12.23
CA VAL A 16 6.99 -15.69 12.40
C VAL A 16 7.37 -14.63 11.36
N THR A 17 6.48 -14.36 10.40
CA THR A 17 6.62 -13.28 9.43
C THR A 17 5.95 -12.00 9.94
N ALA A 18 6.65 -10.86 9.88
CA ALA A 18 6.04 -9.57 10.20
C ALA A 18 5.19 -9.06 9.01
N ILE A 19 4.12 -8.32 9.28
CA ILE A 19 3.34 -7.65 8.22
C ILE A 19 4.18 -6.52 7.61
N ALA A 20 4.74 -5.66 8.44
CA ALA A 20 5.67 -4.60 8.07
C ALA A 20 6.85 -4.53 9.05
N GLN A 21 8.00 -4.02 8.60
CA GLN A 21 9.20 -3.85 9.43
C GLN A 21 9.44 -2.40 9.84
N THR A 22 9.31 -1.44 8.91
CA THR A 22 9.56 -0.02 9.19
C THR A 22 8.30 0.66 9.74
N VAL A 23 7.20 0.56 9.00
CA VAL A 23 5.98 1.34 9.25
C VAL A 23 4.75 0.47 9.04
N PHE A 24 3.90 0.37 10.06
CA PHE A 24 2.59 -0.26 9.99
C PHE A 24 1.51 0.73 10.42
N LEU A 25 0.65 1.13 9.49
CA LEU A 25 -0.53 1.96 9.77
C LEU A 25 -1.80 1.21 9.38
N LEU A 26 -2.77 1.19 10.30
CA LEU A 26 -4.10 0.63 10.08
C LEU A 26 -5.15 1.63 10.57
N ASN A 27 -6.01 2.10 9.66
CA ASN A 27 -7.16 2.93 10.00
C ASN A 27 -8.45 2.31 9.44
N LEU A 28 -9.32 1.82 10.32
CA LEU A 28 -10.61 1.23 9.92
C LEU A 28 -11.77 2.23 9.99
N GLY A 29 -11.48 3.52 10.15
CA GLY A 29 -12.47 4.58 10.02
C GLY A 29 -13.00 4.64 8.58
N ILE A 30 -14.29 4.92 8.44
CA ILE A 30 -14.94 5.14 7.15
C ILE A 30 -15.50 6.56 7.14
N SER A 31 -15.25 7.32 6.08
CA SER A 31 -15.95 8.60 5.89
C SER A 31 -17.43 8.37 5.62
N ILE A 32 -18.25 9.34 6.01
CA ILE A 32 -19.69 9.38 5.70
C ILE A 32 -19.95 9.36 4.18
N GLU A 33 -19.01 9.85 3.37
CA GLU A 33 -19.12 9.91 1.90
C GLU A 33 -19.16 8.49 1.28
N LEU A 34 -18.28 7.58 1.72
CA LEU A 34 -18.25 6.19 1.25
C LEU A 34 -19.45 5.37 1.79
N ALA A 35 -19.87 5.61 3.04
CA ALA A 35 -21.11 5.04 3.58
C ALA A 35 -22.35 5.49 2.80
N SER A 36 -22.33 6.71 2.26
CA SER A 36 -23.38 7.22 1.39
C SER A 36 -23.38 6.55 0.01
N LEU A 37 -22.22 6.19 -0.54
CA LEU A 37 -22.09 5.55 -1.86
C LEU A 37 -22.44 4.06 -1.83
N ALA A 38 -22.06 3.33 -0.77
CA ALA A 38 -22.37 1.91 -0.60
C ALA A 38 -23.89 1.62 -0.53
N GLY A 39 -24.71 2.62 -0.16
CA GLY A 39 -26.17 2.51 -0.08
C GLY A 39 -26.95 2.99 -1.32
N LYS A 40 -26.30 3.47 -2.39
CA LYS A 40 -26.99 4.31 -3.41
C LYS A 40 -27.09 3.79 -4.84
N PHE A 41 -26.57 2.61 -5.18
CA PHE A 41 -26.66 2.11 -6.57
C PHE A 41 -27.96 1.36 -6.90
N SER A 42 -28.74 0.91 -5.91
CA SER A 42 -29.94 0.07 -6.13
C SER A 42 -31.28 0.81 -6.21
N ASN A 43 -31.36 2.09 -5.81
CA ASN A 43 -32.64 2.82 -5.68
C ASN A 43 -32.68 4.19 -6.39
N LEU A 44 -31.94 4.35 -7.51
CA LEU A 44 -32.03 5.56 -8.34
C LEU A 44 -33.44 5.66 -8.98
N GLY A 45 -34.36 6.35 -8.30
CA GLY A 45 -35.72 6.61 -8.80
C GLY A 45 -36.87 6.46 -7.80
N GLN A 46 -36.60 6.03 -6.55
CA GLN A 46 -37.65 5.96 -5.52
C GLN A 46 -37.43 7.02 -4.43
N PRO A 47 -38.47 7.80 -4.06
CA PRO A 47 -38.39 8.71 -2.93
C PRO A 47 -38.33 7.88 -1.64
N GLN A 48 -37.13 7.64 -1.11
CA GLN A 48 -36.96 6.95 0.18
C GLN A 48 -36.74 7.97 1.30
N THR A 49 -37.60 7.89 2.31
CA THR A 49 -37.39 8.50 3.61
C THR A 49 -36.12 7.92 4.22
N VAL A 50 -35.11 8.75 4.41
CA VAL A 50 -33.80 8.35 4.96
C VAL A 50 -33.99 7.84 6.39
N SER A 51 -34.10 6.51 6.55
CA SER A 51 -34.01 5.87 7.86
C SER A 51 -32.53 5.65 8.16
N THR A 52 -31.95 6.53 8.98
CA THR A 52 -30.60 6.41 9.52
C THR A 52 -30.53 5.33 10.61
N SER A 53 -30.88 4.10 10.27
CA SER A 53 -30.78 2.95 11.17
C SER A 53 -29.37 2.34 11.11
N PHE A 54 -28.35 3.11 11.51
CA PHE A 54 -27.03 2.55 11.74
C PHE A 54 -27.00 1.82 13.09
N VAL A 55 -27.11 0.50 13.04
CA VAL A 55 -26.77 -0.40 14.13
C VAL A 55 -25.32 -0.12 14.55
N GLY A 56 -25.13 0.31 15.80
CA GLY A 56 -23.82 0.29 16.46
C GLY A 56 -22.98 1.57 16.39
N ARG A 57 -23.55 2.75 16.71
CA ARG A 57 -22.74 3.86 17.24
C ARG A 57 -22.20 3.49 18.62
N GLY A 58 -21.10 2.76 18.65
CA GLY A 58 -20.19 2.80 19.79
C GLY A 58 -19.56 4.20 19.85
N SER A 59 -19.57 4.81 21.03
CA SER A 59 -18.83 6.04 21.32
C SER A 59 -17.37 5.90 20.85
N GLY A 60 -16.99 6.62 19.78
CA GLY A 60 -15.65 6.50 19.15
C GLY A 60 -15.59 6.53 17.62
N SER A 61 -16.72 6.62 16.90
CA SER A 61 -16.76 6.71 15.43
C SER A 61 -15.97 7.93 14.92
N THR A 62 -14.72 7.74 14.50
CA THR A 62 -13.95 8.75 13.77
C THR A 62 -14.66 9.05 12.46
N SER A 63 -15.05 10.31 12.24
CA SER A 63 -15.80 10.73 11.04
C SER A 63 -14.97 10.71 9.74
N ASN A 64 -13.70 10.29 9.81
CA ASN A 64 -12.74 10.27 8.72
C ASN A 64 -11.69 9.18 9.00
N GLY A 65 -11.44 8.31 8.01
CA GLY A 65 -10.42 7.27 8.04
C GLY A 65 -9.16 7.61 7.25
N ALA A 66 -9.06 8.83 6.72
CA ALA A 66 -8.01 9.22 5.81
C ALA A 66 -6.62 9.15 6.46
N ILE A 67 -5.64 8.70 5.68
CA ILE A 67 -4.22 8.67 6.04
C ILE A 67 -3.46 9.50 5.00
N THR A 68 -2.74 10.52 5.48
CA THR A 68 -1.77 11.26 4.67
C THR A 68 -0.37 10.94 5.16
N PHE A 69 0.37 10.20 4.36
CA PHE A 69 1.75 9.82 4.62
C PHE A 69 2.64 10.41 3.52
N THR A 70 3.13 11.63 3.74
CA THR A 70 3.93 12.34 2.74
C THR A 70 5.22 12.93 3.28
N ASP A 71 6.19 13.09 2.38
CA ASP A 71 7.48 13.74 2.65
C ASP A 71 8.31 13.05 3.75
N ASN A 72 8.19 11.73 3.87
CA ASN A 72 8.95 10.93 4.83
C ASN A 72 10.07 10.13 4.16
N MET A 73 11.12 9.86 4.94
CA MET A 73 12.16 8.89 4.60
C MET A 73 11.92 7.62 5.40
N CYS A 74 11.83 6.47 4.74
CA CYS A 74 11.62 5.16 5.35
C CYS A 74 12.79 4.24 4.98
N GLN A 75 13.53 3.75 5.96
CA GLN A 75 14.76 2.98 5.76
C GLN A 75 14.72 1.66 6.52
N LEU A 76 14.86 0.54 5.80
CA LEU A 76 14.96 -0.80 6.36
C LEU A 76 16.36 -1.36 6.11
N GLU A 77 17.10 -1.64 7.19
CA GLU A 77 18.44 -2.25 7.13
C GLU A 77 18.44 -3.64 7.76
N ALA A 78 18.10 -4.67 6.99
CA ALA A 78 17.83 -6.02 7.48
C ALA A 78 18.93 -7.05 7.15
N ARG A 79 20.11 -6.62 6.66
CA ARG A 79 21.19 -7.55 6.25
C ARG A 79 21.72 -8.44 7.39
N VAL A 80 21.83 -7.87 8.58
CA VAL A 80 22.42 -8.56 9.75
C VAL A 80 21.37 -9.34 10.54
N SER A 81 20.20 -8.75 10.74
CA SER A 81 19.11 -9.30 11.56
C SER A 81 18.27 -10.36 10.85
N GLN A 82 18.32 -10.40 9.50
CA GLN A 82 17.60 -11.34 8.63
C GLN A 82 16.11 -11.57 8.95
N PRO A 83 15.32 -10.54 9.31
CA PRO A 83 13.91 -10.72 9.56
C PRO A 83 13.17 -11.04 8.27
N ARG A 84 12.17 -11.93 8.36
CA ARG A 84 11.20 -12.13 7.29
C ARG A 84 9.97 -11.25 7.48
N SER A 85 9.57 -10.55 6.43
CA SER A 85 8.35 -9.76 6.42
C SER A 85 7.60 -9.83 5.10
N PHE A 86 6.31 -9.52 5.15
CA PHE A 86 5.53 -9.31 3.95
C PHE A 86 5.95 -8.02 3.25
N SER A 87 6.04 -6.89 3.96
CA SER A 87 6.58 -5.65 3.40
C SER A 87 7.53 -4.89 4.33
N SER A 88 8.21 -3.87 3.81
CA SER A 88 8.87 -2.86 4.65
C SER A 88 7.81 -1.95 5.28
N ILE A 89 6.96 -1.35 4.44
CA ILE A 89 5.90 -0.41 4.81
C ILE A 89 4.55 -1.06 4.48
N THR A 90 3.63 -1.10 5.42
CA THR A 90 2.22 -1.46 5.17
C THR A 90 1.33 -0.34 5.68
N ILE A 91 0.48 0.19 4.81
CA ILE A 91 -0.55 1.15 5.18
C ILE A 91 -1.89 0.66 4.66
N MET A 92 -2.84 0.49 5.56
CA MET A 92 -4.18 0.05 5.25
C MET A 92 -5.22 1.02 5.81
N THR A 93 -6.13 1.50 4.96
CA THR A 93 -7.29 2.26 5.37
C THR A 93 -8.55 1.81 4.62
N LEU A 94 -9.73 2.05 5.19
CA LEU A 94 -11.01 1.85 4.48
C LEU A 94 -11.48 3.12 3.74
N ASP A 95 -10.78 4.24 3.94
CA ASP A 95 -11.15 5.56 3.41
C ASP A 95 -10.08 6.01 2.40
N ASP A 96 -9.53 7.22 2.53
CA ASP A 96 -8.53 7.76 1.60
C ASP A 96 -7.08 7.58 2.08
N LEU A 97 -6.17 7.25 1.16
CA LEU A 97 -4.74 7.18 1.40
C LEU A 97 -3.98 8.05 0.40
N ILE A 98 -3.25 9.03 0.92
CA ILE A 98 -2.26 9.79 0.16
C ILE A 98 -0.87 9.34 0.62
N PHE A 99 -0.17 8.66 -0.28
CA PHE A 99 1.22 8.23 -0.09
C PHE A 99 2.09 8.93 -1.13
N GLY A 100 2.71 10.07 -0.75
CA GLY A 100 3.36 10.93 -1.72
C GLY A 100 4.69 11.50 -1.27
N ASN A 101 5.60 11.71 -2.23
CA ASN A 101 6.91 12.32 -1.96
C ASN A 101 7.75 11.58 -0.90
N ASN A 102 7.51 10.29 -0.70
CA ASN A 102 8.30 9.51 0.26
C ASN A 102 9.54 8.91 -0.42
N GLN A 103 10.62 8.82 0.33
CA GLN A 103 11.82 8.09 -0.05
C GLN A 103 11.91 6.80 0.77
N CYS A 104 11.75 5.67 0.11
CA CYS A 104 11.82 4.34 0.70
C CYS A 104 13.14 3.68 0.31
N TRP A 105 13.86 3.16 1.30
CA TRP A 105 15.11 2.44 1.09
C TRP A 105 15.06 1.10 1.82
N VAL A 106 15.25 0.01 1.07
CA VAL A 106 15.36 -1.35 1.61
C VAL A 106 16.73 -1.94 1.32
N ASP A 107 17.44 -2.27 2.38
CA ASP A 107 18.70 -2.99 2.36
C ASP A 107 18.60 -4.31 3.13
N ALA A 108 18.38 -5.41 2.41
CA ALA A 108 18.18 -6.74 3.00
C ALA A 108 18.85 -7.85 2.19
N LEU A 109 18.87 -9.06 2.74
CA LEU A 109 19.20 -10.26 1.96
C LEU A 109 18.06 -10.63 1.00
N PRO A 110 18.34 -11.45 -0.04
CA PRO A 110 17.34 -11.82 -1.03
C PRO A 110 16.08 -12.43 -0.37
N LEU A 111 14.89 -12.02 -0.82
CA LEU A 111 13.59 -12.54 -0.39
C LEU A 111 13.28 -12.39 1.13
N MET A 112 13.91 -11.43 1.81
CA MET A 112 13.59 -11.15 3.22
C MET A 112 12.29 -10.35 3.37
N ALA A 113 11.97 -9.49 2.42
CA ALA A 113 10.66 -8.85 2.31
C ALA A 113 10.01 -9.23 0.98
N ALA A 114 8.69 -9.40 0.93
CA ALA A 114 8.03 -9.61 -0.36
C ALA A 114 7.91 -8.28 -1.13
N LEU A 115 7.58 -7.19 -0.43
CA LEU A 115 7.36 -5.87 -1.01
C LEU A 115 8.15 -4.79 -0.25
N ASP A 116 8.52 -3.68 -0.89
CA ASP A 116 8.92 -2.49 -0.13
C ASP A 116 7.66 -1.83 0.47
N ALA A 117 6.73 -1.35 -0.37
CA ALA A 117 5.46 -0.78 0.10
C ALA A 117 4.22 -1.62 -0.26
N PHE A 118 3.38 -1.91 0.73
CA PHE A 118 2.03 -2.46 0.53
C PHE A 118 0.98 -1.44 0.98
N LEU A 119 0.16 -0.97 0.05
CA LEU A 119 -0.81 0.09 0.29
C LEU A 119 -2.21 -0.41 -0.08
N LEU A 120 -3.15 -0.32 0.87
CA LEU A 120 -4.55 -0.67 0.67
C LEU A 120 -5.44 0.47 1.15
N ALA A 121 -6.34 0.96 0.31
CA ALA A 121 -7.25 2.05 0.67
C ALA A 121 -8.60 1.95 -0.07
N GLY A 122 -9.61 2.69 0.40
CA GLY A 122 -10.82 2.96 -0.39
C GLY A 122 -10.47 3.78 -1.62
N SER A 123 -9.90 4.97 -1.44
CA SER A 123 -9.26 5.73 -2.53
C SER A 123 -7.76 5.88 -2.25
N LEU A 124 -6.92 5.68 -3.27
CA LEU A 124 -5.48 5.64 -3.12
C LEU A 124 -4.80 6.56 -4.12
N GLN A 125 -3.93 7.43 -3.61
CA GLN A 125 -2.99 8.21 -4.41
C GLN A 125 -1.56 7.93 -3.96
N ALA A 126 -0.81 7.17 -4.78
CA ALA A 126 0.60 6.88 -4.57
C ALA A 126 1.45 7.59 -5.63
N THR A 127 1.93 8.80 -5.33
CA THR A 127 2.59 9.64 -6.34
C THR A 127 3.93 10.24 -5.92
N SER A 128 4.86 10.36 -6.86
CA SER A 128 6.15 11.05 -6.64
C SER A 128 7.03 10.40 -5.57
N ASN A 129 6.90 9.10 -5.34
CA ASN A 129 7.74 8.37 -4.38
C ASN A 129 9.01 7.83 -5.05
N ARG A 130 10.07 7.70 -4.25
CA ARG A 130 11.35 7.09 -4.65
C ARG A 130 11.56 5.80 -3.86
N PHE A 131 11.50 4.65 -4.53
CA PHE A 131 11.79 3.33 -3.96
C PHE A 131 13.18 2.86 -4.36
N GLN A 132 14.06 2.69 -3.37
CA GLN A 132 15.45 2.30 -3.55
C GLN A 132 15.69 0.98 -2.86
N GLU A 133 15.93 -0.06 -3.63
CA GLU A 133 16.25 -1.35 -3.05
C GLU A 133 17.67 -1.77 -3.40
N ALA A 134 18.32 -2.45 -2.46
CA ALA A 134 19.68 -2.91 -2.64
C ALA A 134 19.80 -4.00 -3.72
N ALA A 135 21.01 -4.19 -4.21
CA ALA A 135 21.31 -5.25 -5.17
C ALA A 135 21.06 -6.64 -4.56
N GLY A 136 20.57 -7.56 -5.39
CA GLY A 136 20.32 -8.95 -4.99
C GLY A 136 18.87 -9.31 -4.68
N PHE A 137 17.89 -8.58 -5.23
CA PHE A 137 16.45 -8.89 -5.08
C PHE A 137 16.00 -9.06 -3.61
N PRO A 138 16.24 -8.05 -2.73
CA PRO A 138 15.76 -8.09 -1.36
C PRO A 138 14.23 -8.12 -1.26
N VAL A 139 13.55 -7.57 -2.29
CA VAL A 139 12.09 -7.57 -2.47
C VAL A 139 11.71 -8.18 -3.82
N LEU A 140 10.47 -8.70 -3.93
CA LEU A 140 9.89 -9.16 -5.19
C LEU A 140 9.40 -7.99 -6.04
N ALA A 141 8.88 -6.95 -5.38
CA ALA A 141 8.39 -5.74 -6.03
C ALA A 141 8.61 -4.52 -5.12
N SER A 142 8.81 -3.35 -5.72
CA SER A 142 8.95 -2.08 -4.99
C SER A 142 7.64 -1.64 -4.35
N GLY A 143 6.51 -2.05 -4.90
CA GLY A 143 5.26 -1.74 -4.25
C GLY A 143 4.06 -2.35 -4.90
N PHE A 144 3.02 -2.45 -4.09
CA PHE A 144 1.72 -2.94 -4.50
C PHE A 144 0.65 -2.05 -3.87
N THR A 145 -0.10 -1.38 -4.73
CA THR A 145 -1.18 -0.49 -4.35
C THR A 145 -2.53 -1.06 -4.78
N ILE A 146 -3.47 -1.10 -3.84
CA ILE A 146 -4.83 -1.60 -4.07
C ILE A 146 -5.81 -0.56 -3.55
N GLY A 147 -6.72 -0.11 -4.41
CA GLY A 147 -7.86 0.68 -3.94
C GLY A 147 -9.06 0.61 -4.85
N ALA A 148 -10.20 1.13 -4.40
CA ALA A 148 -11.39 1.25 -5.24
C ALA A 148 -11.14 2.23 -6.39
N LEU A 149 -10.54 3.38 -6.06
CA LEU A 149 -9.96 4.33 -7.00
C LEU A 149 -8.47 4.41 -6.71
N ASN A 150 -7.62 4.07 -7.68
CA ASN A 150 -6.18 4.00 -7.47
C ASN A 150 -5.43 4.82 -8.52
N ILE A 151 -4.70 5.83 -8.08
CA ILE A 151 -3.76 6.61 -8.86
C ILE A 151 -2.36 6.29 -8.35
N THR A 152 -1.60 5.53 -9.12
CA THR A 152 -0.20 5.25 -8.82
C THR A 152 0.64 5.80 -9.96
N GLY A 153 1.33 6.92 -9.77
CA GLY A 153 2.02 7.58 -10.87
C GLY A 153 3.20 8.44 -10.46
N HIS A 154 4.05 8.77 -11.43
CA HIS A 154 5.23 9.60 -11.21
C HIS A 154 6.23 9.05 -10.17
N ASN A 155 6.24 7.74 -9.92
CA ASN A 155 7.17 7.13 -8.97
C ASN A 155 8.44 6.66 -9.68
N ILE A 156 9.55 6.62 -8.94
CA ILE A 156 10.84 6.09 -9.40
C ILE A 156 11.23 4.92 -8.49
N SER A 157 11.40 3.73 -9.05
CA SER A 157 11.56 2.47 -8.31
C SER A 157 12.73 1.64 -8.83
N THR A 158 13.37 0.81 -7.99
CA THR A 158 14.38 -0.13 -8.51
C THR A 158 13.69 -1.35 -9.14
N TYR A 159 12.71 -1.94 -8.45
CA TYR A 159 11.87 -3.04 -8.94
C TYR A 159 10.51 -2.52 -9.42
N CYS A 160 9.57 -3.42 -9.71
CA CYS A 160 8.28 -3.02 -10.28
C CYS A 160 7.27 -2.55 -9.25
N LEU A 161 6.35 -1.72 -9.72
CA LEU A 161 5.21 -1.21 -8.98
C LEU A 161 3.93 -1.78 -9.61
N PHE A 162 3.13 -2.46 -8.80
CA PHE A 162 1.85 -2.99 -9.21
C PHE A 162 0.73 -2.11 -8.66
N ALA A 163 -0.20 -1.73 -9.53
CA ALA A 163 -1.34 -0.92 -9.16
C ALA A 163 -2.63 -1.62 -9.60
N THR A 164 -3.55 -1.81 -8.65
CA THR A 164 -4.85 -2.44 -8.88
C THR A 164 -5.96 -1.53 -8.39
N GLY A 165 -6.99 -1.40 -9.21
CA GLY A 165 -8.20 -0.67 -8.92
C GLY A 165 -9.41 -1.61 -8.96
N THR A 166 -10.29 -1.58 -7.96
CA THR A 166 -11.42 -2.53 -7.86
C THR A 166 -12.73 -1.99 -8.43
N LEU A 167 -12.98 -0.68 -8.41
CA LEU A 167 -14.14 -0.05 -9.06
C LEU A 167 -13.82 0.46 -10.47
N GLN A 168 -12.59 0.92 -10.69
CA GLN A 168 -12.07 1.34 -11.98
C GLN A 168 -10.64 0.82 -12.14
N PRO A 169 -10.16 0.55 -13.36
CA PRO A 169 -8.76 0.23 -13.59
C PRO A 169 -7.84 1.29 -12.97
N ALA A 170 -6.76 0.85 -12.33
CA ALA A 170 -5.82 1.78 -11.69
C ALA A 170 -5.16 2.68 -12.74
N LEU A 171 -5.03 3.97 -12.42
CA LEU A 171 -4.29 4.92 -13.23
C LEU A 171 -2.78 4.77 -12.94
N ASN A 172 -2.13 3.88 -13.69
CA ASN A 172 -0.70 3.63 -13.63
C ASN A 172 0.05 4.47 -14.69
N THR A 173 0.50 5.68 -14.34
CA THR A 173 1.07 6.62 -15.33
C THR A 173 2.45 7.15 -14.92
N LYS A 174 3.38 7.18 -15.88
CA LYS A 174 4.73 7.79 -15.72
C LYS A 174 5.54 7.22 -14.53
N ASN A 175 5.35 5.94 -14.21
CA ASN A 175 6.22 5.24 -13.26
C ASN A 175 7.48 4.73 -13.99
N LEU A 176 8.64 4.96 -13.39
CA LEU A 176 9.93 4.52 -13.90
C LEU A 176 10.49 3.43 -12.98
N SER A 177 10.78 2.27 -13.54
CA SER A 177 11.51 1.20 -12.86
C SER A 177 12.90 1.03 -13.46
N LEU A 178 13.93 0.87 -12.63
CA LEU A 178 15.29 0.65 -13.13
C LEU A 178 15.45 -0.77 -13.70
N ILE A 179 14.78 -1.76 -13.11
CA ILE A 179 14.74 -3.12 -13.63
C ILE A 179 13.55 -3.26 -14.59
N GLY A 180 13.81 -3.87 -15.75
CA GLY A 180 12.86 -3.97 -16.83
C GLY A 180 11.59 -4.75 -16.46
N SER A 181 10.45 -4.28 -16.98
CA SER A 181 9.12 -4.82 -16.71
C SER A 181 8.96 -6.31 -17.04
N GLN A 182 9.66 -6.83 -18.06
CA GLN A 182 9.65 -8.26 -18.41
C GLN A 182 10.19 -9.15 -17.29
N LEU A 183 11.29 -8.75 -16.65
CA LEU A 183 11.89 -9.47 -15.54
C LEU A 183 10.96 -9.48 -14.32
N CYS A 184 10.27 -8.36 -14.07
CA CYS A 184 9.27 -8.31 -13.01
C CYS A 184 8.01 -9.12 -13.31
N ASN A 185 7.51 -9.11 -14.56
CA ASN A 185 6.25 -9.78 -14.89
C ASN A 185 6.42 -11.31 -14.77
N GLU A 186 7.54 -11.85 -15.25
CA GLU A 186 7.89 -13.27 -15.09
C GLU A 186 8.13 -13.64 -13.62
N PHE A 187 8.90 -12.84 -12.88
CA PHE A 187 9.26 -13.16 -11.49
C PHE A 187 8.09 -12.98 -10.52
N ALA A 188 7.27 -11.94 -10.70
CA ALA A 188 6.09 -11.68 -9.88
C ALA A 188 4.93 -12.64 -10.21
N LYS A 189 4.63 -12.91 -11.49
CA LYS A 189 3.58 -13.90 -11.86
C LYS A 189 3.96 -15.30 -11.37
N GLY A 190 5.22 -15.70 -11.52
CA GLY A 190 5.70 -17.02 -11.11
C GLY A 190 5.75 -17.24 -9.58
N LYS A 191 5.99 -16.20 -8.79
CA LYS A 191 6.13 -16.30 -7.32
C LYS A 191 4.89 -15.87 -6.53
N LEU A 192 4.10 -14.93 -7.04
CA LEU A 192 2.94 -14.39 -6.34
C LEU A 192 1.60 -15.00 -6.79
N GLN A 193 1.57 -15.78 -7.89
CA GLN A 193 0.34 -16.38 -8.45
C GLN A 193 -0.81 -15.38 -8.68
N LEU A 194 -0.49 -14.13 -8.97
CA LEU A 194 -1.50 -13.08 -9.09
C LEU A 194 -2.00 -12.98 -10.54
N ASN A 195 -3.28 -13.25 -10.74
CA ASN A 195 -3.99 -13.02 -12.00
C ASN A 195 -4.31 -11.52 -12.10
N PHE A 196 -3.44 -10.76 -12.77
CA PHE A 196 -3.70 -9.37 -13.09
C PHE A 196 -4.33 -9.29 -14.49
N THR A 197 -5.52 -8.71 -14.60
CA THR A 197 -6.08 -8.27 -15.88
C THR A 197 -5.35 -7.02 -16.32
N GLU A 198 -4.75 -7.09 -17.51
CA GLU A 198 -4.12 -5.97 -18.22
C GLU A 198 -5.12 -4.84 -18.53
#